data_AF-A0A350VYL3-F1
#
_entry.id   AF-A0A350VYL3-F1
#
_cell.length_a   1.000
_cell.length_b   1.000
_cell.length_c   1.000
_cell.angle_alpha   90.00
_cell.angle_beta   90.00
_cell.angle_gamma   90.00
#
_symmetry.space_group_name_H-M   'P 1'
#
loop_
_entity.id
_entity.type
_entity.pdbx_description
1 polymer ?
#
loop_
_entity_poly.entity_id
_entity_poly.type
_entity_poly.pdbx_seq_one_letter_code
_entity_poly.pdbx_strand_id
1 'polypeptide(L)'
;SERTQPERFYHGFVLGLLVELRDIYEVKSNRESGYGRYDVMLIPKNNDKKYNAIIIEFKVFDSCDESTLEDTAKSALRQIEEKNYDAELILLGIPKERIRHYGFAFEGKKVLIIE
;
A
#
# COMPACT_ATOMS: atom_id res chain seq x y z
N SER A 1 -6.60 15.91 8.54
CA SER A 1 -5.92 17.21 8.78
C SER A 1 -5.41 17.73 7.44
N GLU A 2 -4.83 18.94 7.38
CA GLU A 2 -4.18 19.47 6.15
C GLU A 2 -3.15 18.48 5.57
N ARG A 3 -2.52 17.65 6.42
CA ARG A 3 -1.56 16.60 6.03
C ARG A 3 -2.17 15.42 5.27
N THR A 4 -3.46 15.11 5.50
CA THR A 4 -4.15 13.98 4.85
C THR A 4 -4.60 14.32 3.42
N GLN A 5 -4.66 15.60 3.06
CA GLN A 5 -5.15 16.01 1.74
C GLN A 5 -4.17 15.65 0.60
N PRO A 6 -2.85 15.85 0.74
CA PRO A 6 -1.87 15.39 -0.25
C PRO A 6 -1.89 13.86 -0.45
N GLU A 7 -1.95 13.07 0.63
CA GLU A 7 -2.01 11.60 0.55
C GLU A 7 -3.23 11.12 -0.23
N ARG A 8 -4.41 11.72 0.01
CA ARG A 8 -5.65 11.39 -0.70
C ARG A 8 -5.56 11.64 -2.20
N PHE A 9 -4.83 12.68 -2.63
CA PHE A 9 -4.62 12.96 -4.04
C PHE A 9 -3.78 11.85 -4.70
N TYR A 10 -2.64 11.49 -4.11
CA TYR A 10 -1.78 10.42 -4.64
C TYR A 10 -2.48 9.07 -4.63
N HIS A 11 -3.23 8.76 -3.57
CA HIS A 11 -4.05 7.57 -3.50
C HIS A 11 -5.03 7.47 -4.68
N GLY A 12 -5.80 8.54 -4.95
CA GLY A 12 -6.73 8.58 -6.07
C GLY A 12 -6.05 8.46 -7.44
N PHE A 13 -4.90 9.12 -7.60
CA PHE A 13 -4.10 9.03 -8.83
C PHE A 13 -3.60 7.59 -9.08
N VAL A 14 -2.99 6.97 -8.08
CA VAL A 14 -2.46 5.59 -8.18
C VAL A 14 -3.60 4.60 -8.41
N LEU A 15 -4.74 4.73 -7.72
CA LEU A 15 -5.91 3.89 -7.99
C LEU A 15 -6.42 4.02 -9.43
N GLY A 16 -6.38 5.23 -10.00
CA GLY A 16 -6.71 5.45 -11.40
C GLY A 16 -5.80 4.66 -12.35
N LEU A 17 -4.51 4.53 -12.04
CA LEU A 17 -3.57 3.73 -12.83
C LEU A 17 -3.78 2.21 -12.63
N LEU A 18 -4.11 1.79 -11.40
CA LEU A 18 -4.32 0.37 -11.07
C LEU A 18 -5.61 -0.22 -11.66
N VAL A 19 -6.50 0.61 -12.23
CA VAL A 19 -7.67 0.15 -13.00
C VAL A 19 -7.30 -0.82 -14.11
N GLU A 20 -6.16 -0.62 -14.77
CA GLU A 20 -5.67 -1.48 -15.86
C GLU A 20 -5.35 -2.91 -15.38
N LEU A 21 -5.15 -3.11 -14.07
CA LEU A 21 -4.86 -4.41 -13.48
C LEU A 21 -6.12 -5.18 -13.07
N ARG A 22 -7.33 -4.63 -13.28
CA ARG A 22 -8.59 -5.24 -12.82
C ARG A 22 -8.89 -6.60 -13.43
N ASP A 23 -8.32 -6.95 -14.57
CA ASP A 23 -8.51 -8.30 -15.14
C ASP A 23 -7.66 -9.36 -14.42
N ILE A 24 -6.58 -8.94 -13.77
CA ILE A 24 -5.62 -9.81 -13.08
C ILE A 24 -5.86 -9.81 -11.57
N TYR A 25 -6.24 -8.65 -11.00
CA TYR A 25 -6.40 -8.44 -9.57
C TYR A 25 -7.81 -7.97 -9.21
N GLU A 26 -8.29 -8.42 -8.05
CA GLU A 26 -9.27 -7.66 -7.29
C GLU A 26 -8.54 -6.51 -6.60
N VAL A 27 -8.92 -5.27 -6.95
CA VAL A 27 -8.34 -4.05 -6.39
C VAL A 27 -9.24 -3.57 -5.25
N LYS A 28 -8.74 -3.63 -4.02
CA LYS A 28 -9.39 -3.06 -2.83
C LYS A 28 -8.62 -1.84 -2.36
N SER A 29 -9.34 -0.89 -1.77
CA SER A 29 -8.71 0.30 -1.20
C SER A 29 -9.46 0.80 0.02
N ASN A 30 -8.73 1.35 0.98
CA ASN A 30 -9.32 2.07 2.10
C ASN A 30 -10.29 1.17 2.91
N ARG A 31 -9.95 -0.12 3.07
CA ARG A 31 -10.71 -1.15 3.82
C ARG A 31 -9.97 -1.51 5.10
N GLU A 32 -10.66 -2.16 6.01
CA GLU A 32 -10.10 -2.61 7.28
C GLU A 32 -9.41 -3.96 7.11
N SER A 33 -8.21 -4.10 7.66
CA SER A 33 -7.50 -5.37 7.86
C SER A 33 -6.62 -5.24 9.09
N GLY A 34 -6.44 -6.34 9.83
CA GLY A 34 -5.70 -6.36 11.08
C GLY A 34 -6.19 -5.28 12.06
N TYR A 35 -5.34 -4.31 12.36
CA TYR A 35 -5.59 -3.25 13.35
C TYR A 35 -5.73 -1.84 12.75
N GLY A 36 -6.04 -1.74 11.45
CA GLY A 36 -6.16 -0.44 10.79
C GLY A 36 -6.79 -0.53 9.40
N ARG A 37 -6.51 0.51 8.59
CA ARG A 37 -7.01 0.62 7.23
C ARG A 37 -5.85 0.85 6.28
N TYR A 38 -5.69 -0.07 5.34
CA TYR A 38 -4.68 0.04 4.29
C TYR A 38 -5.14 0.99 3.19
N ASP A 39 -4.18 1.56 2.46
CA ASP A 39 -4.46 2.36 1.29
C ASP A 39 -4.92 1.48 0.13
N VAL A 40 -4.09 0.54 -0.34
CA VAL A 40 -4.45 -0.34 -1.46
C VAL A 40 -4.01 -1.78 -1.22
N MET A 41 -4.86 -2.71 -1.61
CA MET A 41 -4.58 -4.14 -1.63
C MET A 41 -4.95 -4.73 -2.99
N LEU A 42 -4.02 -5.48 -3.58
CA LEU A 42 -4.20 -6.20 -4.84
C LEU A 42 -4.22 -7.69 -4.54
N ILE A 43 -5.35 -8.33 -4.83
CA ILE A 43 -5.56 -9.76 -4.60
C ILE A 43 -5.64 -10.47 -5.95
N PRO A 44 -4.75 -11.42 -6.27
CA PRO A 44 -4.80 -12.14 -7.54
C PRO A 44 -6.15 -12.84 -7.72
N LYS A 45 -6.80 -12.61 -8.86
CA LYS A 45 -8.08 -13.27 -9.18
C LYS A 45 -7.89 -14.78 -9.34
N ASN A 46 -8.95 -15.53 -9.05
CA ASN A 46 -8.99 -16.99 -9.20
C ASN A 46 -7.87 -17.73 -8.44
N ASN A 47 -7.28 -17.12 -7.41
CA ASN A 47 -6.10 -17.61 -6.72
C ASN A 47 -4.94 -17.97 -7.67
N ASP A 48 -4.78 -17.21 -8.77
CA ASP A 48 -3.71 -17.44 -9.73
C ASP A 48 -2.35 -17.38 -9.01
N LYS A 49 -1.65 -18.52 -9.03
CA LYS A 49 -0.38 -18.67 -8.31
C LYS A 49 0.79 -17.94 -8.98
N LYS A 50 0.59 -17.46 -10.21
CA LYS A 50 1.58 -16.70 -10.98
C LYS A 50 1.84 -15.29 -10.42
N TYR A 51 0.84 -14.71 -9.76
CA TYR A 51 0.88 -13.32 -9.29
C TYR A 51 0.92 -13.25 -7.77
N ASN A 52 1.70 -12.34 -7.17
CA ASN A 52 1.72 -12.17 -5.72
C ASN A 52 0.56 -11.27 -5.27
N ALA A 53 0.09 -11.43 -4.03
CA ALA A 53 -0.73 -10.40 -3.41
C ALA A 53 0.15 -9.21 -3.01
N ILE A 54 -0.43 -8.01 -3.07
CA ILE A 54 0.32 -6.77 -2.86
C ILE A 54 -0.44 -5.87 -1.91
N ILE A 55 0.23 -5.31 -0.91
CA ILE A 55 -0.27 -4.23 -0.06
C ILE A 55 0.60 -3.00 -0.33
N ILE A 56 -0.05 -1.86 -0.56
CA ILE A 56 0.60 -0.58 -0.84
C ILE A 56 0.11 0.42 0.20
N GLU A 57 1.05 1.14 0.81
CA GLU A 57 0.76 2.23 1.75
C GLU A 57 1.47 3.51 1.30
N PHE A 58 0.76 4.63 1.34
CA PHE A 58 1.26 5.94 0.90
C PHE A 58 1.59 6.83 2.09
N LYS A 59 2.67 7.58 1.96
CA LYS A 59 3.08 8.64 2.87
C LYS A 59 3.58 9.85 2.10
N VAL A 60 3.37 11.03 2.65
CA VAL A 60 3.93 12.27 2.12
C VAL A 60 5.02 12.73 3.06
N PHE A 61 6.20 13.01 2.50
CA PHE A 61 7.35 13.47 3.27
C PHE A 61 7.00 14.75 4.03
N ASP A 62 7.21 14.71 5.33
CA ASP A 62 7.09 15.85 6.23
C ASP A 62 8.43 16.02 6.95
N SER A 63 9.14 17.10 6.63
CA SER A 63 10.45 17.41 7.23
C SER A 63 10.40 17.64 8.74
N CYS A 64 9.21 17.79 9.34
CA CYS A 64 9.05 17.88 10.79
C CYS A 64 9.08 16.51 11.47
N ASP A 65 8.62 15.46 10.80
CA ASP A 65 8.49 14.11 11.36
C ASP A 65 9.61 13.17 10.87
N GLU A 66 10.17 13.41 9.69
CA GLU A 66 11.12 12.50 9.02
C GLU A 66 12.31 13.26 8.43
N SER A 67 13.49 12.61 8.44
CA SER A 67 14.74 13.23 7.98
C SER A 67 14.95 13.09 6.47
N THR A 68 14.44 12.00 5.88
CA THR A 68 14.60 11.70 4.46
C THR A 68 13.34 11.07 3.87
N LEU A 69 13.20 11.15 2.54
CA LEU A 69 12.14 10.47 1.79
C LEU A 69 12.20 8.93 1.95
N GLU A 70 13.39 8.39 2.23
CA GLU A 70 13.57 6.96 2.52
C GLU A 70 12.98 6.58 3.89
N ASP A 71 13.16 7.43 4.90
CA ASP A 71 12.54 7.23 6.22
C ASP A 71 11.01 7.22 6.11
N THR A 72 10.44 8.09 5.28
CA THR A 72 9.01 8.10 4.92
C THR A 72 8.54 6.80 4.30
N ALA A 73 9.29 6.27 3.34
CA ALA A 73 8.92 5.03 2.67
C ALA A 73 9.02 3.84 3.65
N LYS A 74 10.01 3.83 4.54
CA LYS A 74 10.14 2.85 5.63
C LYS A 74 9.04 2.99 6.67
N SER A 75 8.56 4.21 6.94
CA SER A 75 7.40 4.47 7.80
C SER A 75 6.13 3.81 7.24
N ALA A 76 5.93 3.89 5.92
CA ALA A 76 4.84 3.20 5.24
C ALA A 76 4.93 1.66 5.40
N LEU A 77 6.11 1.06 5.17
CA LEU A 77 6.31 -0.38 5.38
C LEU A 77 6.07 -0.80 6.84
N ARG A 78 6.62 -0.06 7.80
CA ARG A 78 6.39 -0.31 9.24
C ARG A 78 4.90 -0.28 9.58
N GLN A 79 4.14 0.66 9.01
CA GLN A 79 2.70 0.71 9.23
C GLN A 79 2.00 -0.57 8.73
N ILE A 80 2.39 -1.11 7.57
CA ILE A 80 1.81 -2.37 7.04
C ILE A 80 2.04 -3.52 8.03
N GLU A 81 3.28 -3.65 8.53
CA GLU A 81 3.68 -4.69 9.48
C GLU A 81 2.97 -4.53 10.84
N GLU A 82 3.07 -3.35 11.46
CA GLU A 82 2.52 -3.07 12.78
C GLU A 82 1.00 -3.21 12.83
N LYS A 83 0.32 -2.84 11.72
CA LYS A 83 -1.13 -2.98 11.62
C LYS A 83 -1.58 -4.35 11.13
N ASN A 84 -0.64 -5.25 10.80
CA ASN A 84 -0.90 -6.63 10.39
C ASN A 84 -1.91 -6.71 9.22
N TYR A 85 -1.69 -5.92 8.17
CA TYR A 85 -2.60 -5.89 7.02
C TYR A 85 -2.63 -7.20 6.23
N ASP A 86 -1.62 -8.05 6.39
CA ASP A 86 -1.58 -9.43 5.86
C ASP A 86 -2.74 -10.30 6.33
N ALA A 87 -3.36 -9.96 7.47
CA ALA A 87 -4.40 -10.78 8.09
C ALA A 87 -5.52 -11.16 7.12
N GLU A 88 -6.02 -10.20 6.33
CA GLU A 88 -7.05 -10.46 5.30
C GLU A 88 -6.56 -11.47 4.25
N LEU A 89 -5.34 -11.31 3.73
CA LEU A 89 -4.77 -12.16 2.68
C LEU A 89 -4.47 -13.57 3.17
N ILE A 90 -3.99 -13.70 4.41
CA ILE A 90 -3.72 -14.98 5.06
C ILE A 90 -5.04 -15.74 5.27
N LEU A 91 -6.11 -15.05 5.71
CA LEU A 91 -7.44 -15.65 5.85
C LEU A 91 -8.02 -16.12 4.51
N LEU A 92 -7.67 -15.45 3.41
CA LEU A 92 -8.02 -15.88 2.04
C LEU A 92 -7.16 -17.05 1.54
N GLY A 93 -6.19 -17.53 2.33
CA GLY A 93 -5.34 -18.67 2.00
C GLY A 93 -4.10 -18.32 1.18
N ILE A 94 -3.74 -17.05 1.08
CA ILE A 94 -2.51 -16.61 0.40
C ILE A 94 -1.35 -16.75 1.40
N PRO A 95 -0.31 -17.53 1.06
CA PRO A 95 0.78 -17.76 1.99
C PRO A 95 1.69 -16.53 2.08
N LYS A 96 2.32 -16.31 3.24
CA LYS A 96 3.03 -15.07 3.56
C LYS A 96 4.16 -14.76 2.58
N GLU A 97 4.86 -15.78 2.06
CA GLU A 97 5.92 -15.63 1.06
C GLU A 97 5.45 -15.08 -0.29
N ARG A 98 4.13 -15.04 -0.52
CA ARG A 98 3.49 -14.49 -1.72
C ARG A 98 2.76 -13.16 -1.46
N ILE A 99 2.98 -12.55 -0.30
CA ILE A 99 2.48 -11.21 0.02
C ILE A 99 3.65 -10.24 -0.07
N ARG A 100 3.53 -9.21 -0.89
CA ARG A 100 4.52 -8.14 -1.06
C ARG A 100 4.00 -6.85 -0.48
N HIS A 101 4.87 -6.13 0.22
CA HIS A 101 4.57 -4.82 0.80
C HIS A 101 5.31 -3.76 0.02
N TYR A 102 4.66 -2.64 -0.27
CA TYR A 102 5.33 -1.50 -0.89
C TYR A 102 5.01 -0.23 -0.12
N GLY A 103 6.06 0.45 0.32
CA GLY A 103 5.99 1.76 0.93
C GLY A 103 6.23 2.83 -0.12
N PHE A 104 5.25 3.71 -0.32
CA PHE A 104 5.34 4.82 -1.25
C PHE A 104 5.51 6.12 -0.48
N ALA A 105 6.58 6.86 -0.77
CA ALA A 105 6.84 8.16 -0.19
C ALA A 105 6.85 9.26 -1.25
N PHE A 106 6.10 10.32 -1.03
CA PHE A 106 5.98 11.44 -1.97
C PHE A 106 6.57 12.74 -1.42
N GLU A 107 7.34 13.45 -2.25
CA GLU A 107 7.79 14.83 -2.03
C GLU A 107 7.48 15.64 -3.29
N GLY A 108 6.30 16.28 -3.30
CA GLY A 108 5.79 16.95 -4.51
C GLY A 108 5.71 15.98 -5.69
N LYS A 109 6.51 16.21 -6.74
CA LYS A 109 6.53 15.35 -7.94
C LYS A 109 7.45 14.13 -7.82
N LYS A 110 8.25 14.04 -6.76
CA LYS A 110 9.14 12.90 -6.53
C LYS A 110 8.37 11.82 -5.79
N VAL A 111 8.60 10.57 -6.18
CA VAL A 111 8.14 9.39 -5.47
C VAL A 111 9.31 8.45 -5.26
N LEU A 112 9.45 7.92 -4.05
CA LEU A 112 10.32 6.80 -3.73
C LEU A 112 9.44 5.61 -3.35
N ILE A 113 9.73 4.45 -3.92
CA ILE A 113 9.03 3.19 -3.66
C ILE A 113 10.07 2.22 -3.12
N ILE A 114 9.76 1.58 -1.99
CA ILE A 114 10.58 0.51 -1.43
C ILE A 114 9.72 -0.73 -1.16
N GLU A 115 10.32 -1.91 -1.21
CA GLU A 115 9.73 -3.22 -0.89
C GLU A 115 10.34 -3.76 0.42
#